data_AF-A0A7W9SV28-F1
#
_entry.id   AF-A0A7W9SV28-F1
#
_cell.length_a   1.000
_cell.length_b   1.000
_cell.length_c   1.000
_cell.angle_alpha   90.00
_cell.angle_beta   90.00
_cell.angle_gamma   90.00
#
_symmetry.space_group_name_H-M   'P 1'
#
loop_
_entity.id
_entity.type
_entity.pdbx_description
1 polymer ?
#
loop_
_entity_poly.entity_id
_entity_poly.type
_entity_poly.pdbx_seq_one_letter_code
_entity_poly.pdbx_strand_id
1 'polypeptide(L)'
;MRYTEPIAENSWRFGRNPQVYLVPQKSGRIAFDAGVEGGTSELTIFTDEGILLKERLGELVDYTETIEGRTWKLRRFSLAVTAGKTYSVRLRGGFNRFKLHSPLVAFNAHNLDDFDNYAYPIQYFYVPRGCTQLVYEDLTDPKTVPPGRFFLPGQPERIAGIPLGIKNLYGVAIKPGWHGQVLACSFGHTSWSLKNLASPLSLQAFSYTE
;
A
#
# COMPACT_ATOMS: atom_id res chain seq x y z
N MET A 1 12.35 -9.89 7.28
CA MET A 1 11.81 -8.54 7.02
C MET A 1 11.52 -7.87 8.36
N ARG A 2 12.03 -6.66 8.59
CA ARG A 2 11.83 -5.91 9.85
C ARG A 2 11.57 -4.44 9.52
N TYR A 3 10.50 -3.85 10.04
CA TYR A 3 10.29 -2.40 9.93
C TYR A 3 11.26 -1.66 10.86
N THR A 4 11.85 -0.57 10.39
CA THR A 4 12.83 0.24 11.14
C THR A 4 12.26 1.57 11.63
N GLU A 5 11.09 1.98 11.16
CA GLU A 5 10.42 3.21 11.57
C GLU A 5 8.97 2.93 12.01
N PRO A 6 8.40 3.72 12.95
CA PRO A 6 6.96 3.71 13.18
C PRO A 6 6.26 4.11 11.88
N ILE A 7 5.17 3.42 11.54
CA ILE A 7 4.42 3.71 10.32
C ILE A 7 3.87 5.12 10.43
N ALA A 8 4.39 6.04 9.61
CA ALA A 8 4.00 7.44 9.69
C ALA A 8 2.47 7.55 9.59
N GLU A 9 1.83 8.36 10.45
CA GLU A 9 0.37 8.37 10.61
C GLU A 9 -0.40 8.69 9.32
N ASN A 10 0.28 9.36 8.39
CA ASN A 10 -0.21 9.69 7.04
C ASN A 10 -0.11 8.53 6.03
N SER A 11 0.65 7.48 6.30
CA SER A 11 0.81 6.30 5.42
C SER A 11 -0.47 5.45 5.33
N TRP A 12 -1.39 5.66 6.27
CA TRP A 12 -2.63 4.90 6.45
C TRP A 12 -3.84 5.53 5.77
N ARG A 13 -3.68 6.12 4.59
CA ARG A 13 -4.77 6.73 3.83
C ARG A 13 -5.17 5.82 2.70
N PHE A 14 -6.45 5.50 2.58
CA PHE A 14 -6.94 4.66 1.52
C PHE A 14 -7.97 5.36 0.66
N GLY A 15 -8.13 4.86 -0.56
CA GLY A 15 -9.07 5.41 -1.54
C GLY A 15 -10.50 4.89 -1.34
N ARG A 16 -11.23 4.83 -2.44
CA ARG A 16 -12.66 4.52 -2.44
C ARG A 16 -12.98 3.06 -2.14
N ASN A 17 -12.06 2.12 -2.44
CA ASN A 17 -12.30 0.69 -2.26
C ASN A 17 -11.01 -0.14 -1.99
N PRO A 18 -10.17 0.22 -1.00
CA PRO A 18 -8.90 -0.46 -0.81
C PRO A 18 -9.09 -1.94 -0.42
N GLN A 19 -8.17 -2.78 -0.88
CA GLN A 19 -7.99 -4.12 -0.38
C GLN A 19 -6.53 -4.38 0.03
N VAL A 20 -6.33 -4.68 1.31
CA VAL A 20 -5.01 -5.04 1.87
C VAL A 20 -5.02 -6.44 2.45
N TYR A 21 -3.85 -7.06 2.54
CA TYR A 21 -3.63 -8.36 3.15
C TYR A 21 -2.65 -8.26 4.30
N LEU A 22 -2.88 -9.00 5.37
CA LEU A 22 -2.02 -9.08 6.55
C LEU A 22 -1.58 -10.54 6.72
N VAL A 23 -0.29 -10.75 7.01
CA VAL A 23 0.24 -12.08 7.37
C VAL A 23 0.95 -11.98 8.72
N PRO A 24 0.29 -12.37 9.83
CA PRO A 24 0.86 -12.27 11.15
C PRO A 24 2.07 -13.17 11.34
N GLN A 25 3.13 -12.66 11.96
CA GLN A 25 4.29 -13.48 12.33
C GLN A 25 4.13 -14.17 13.68
N LYS A 26 3.18 -13.69 14.50
CA LYS A 26 2.84 -14.24 15.81
C LYS A 26 1.32 -14.28 15.97
N SER A 27 0.81 -15.31 16.63
CA SER A 27 -0.59 -15.39 17.03
C SER A 27 -0.88 -14.42 18.17
N GLY A 28 -2.11 -13.92 18.24
CA GLY A 28 -2.51 -12.97 19.29
C GLY A 28 -3.68 -12.12 18.88
N ARG A 29 -3.77 -10.90 19.42
CA ARG A 29 -4.76 -9.90 19.01
C ARG A 29 -4.08 -8.75 18.31
N ILE A 30 -4.69 -8.29 17.22
CA ILE A 30 -4.32 -7.05 16.54
C ILE A 30 -5.37 -6.00 16.88
N ALA A 31 -4.94 -4.76 16.98
CA ALA A 31 -5.82 -3.61 17.06
C ALA A 31 -5.65 -2.77 15.80
N PHE A 32 -6.74 -2.23 15.29
CA PHE A 32 -6.74 -1.35 14.13
C PHE A 32 -7.93 -0.40 14.19
N ASP A 33 -7.82 0.72 13.50
CA ASP A 33 -8.94 1.62 13.26
C ASP A 33 -9.36 1.51 11.81
N ALA A 34 -10.66 1.63 11.55
CA ALA A 34 -11.17 1.78 10.20
C ALA A 34 -12.27 2.83 10.18
N GLY A 35 -12.39 3.54 9.07
CA GLY A 35 -13.35 4.62 8.97
C GLY A 35 -13.44 5.26 7.60
N VAL A 36 -14.14 6.37 7.58
CA VAL A 36 -14.55 7.06 6.36
C VAL A 36 -14.58 8.57 6.59
N GLU A 37 -14.17 9.35 5.59
CA GLU A 37 -14.23 10.82 5.65
C GLU A 37 -15.68 11.32 5.60
N GLY A 38 -16.49 10.78 4.70
CA GLY A 38 -17.88 11.16 4.52
C GLY A 38 -18.75 10.03 3.95
N GLY A 39 -20.04 10.04 4.30
CA GLY A 39 -20.97 8.97 3.95
C GLY A 39 -20.74 7.69 4.77
N THR A 40 -20.95 6.54 4.14
CA THR A 40 -20.74 5.22 4.76
C THR A 40 -19.86 4.32 3.90
N SER A 41 -19.16 3.40 4.55
CA SER A 41 -18.36 2.34 3.90
C SER A 41 -18.63 0.99 4.54
N GLU A 42 -18.42 -0.10 3.81
CA GLU A 42 -18.45 -1.46 4.35
C GLU A 42 -17.02 -1.95 4.58
N LEU A 43 -16.68 -2.28 5.82
CA LEU A 43 -15.46 -3.01 6.18
C LEU A 43 -15.77 -4.51 6.18
N THR A 44 -14.98 -5.29 5.45
CA THR A 44 -14.99 -6.76 5.53
C THR A 44 -13.59 -7.28 5.81
N ILE A 45 -13.42 -8.10 6.84
CA ILE A 45 -12.20 -8.88 7.08
C ILE A 45 -12.51 -10.35 6.92
N PHE A 46 -11.73 -11.05 6.12
CA PHE A 46 -11.95 -12.44 5.78
C PHE A 46 -10.65 -13.21 5.56
N THR A 47 -10.75 -14.52 5.65
CA THR A 47 -9.70 -15.49 5.29
C THR A 47 -10.26 -16.42 4.21
N ASP A 48 -9.45 -17.36 3.76
CA ASP A 48 -9.91 -18.47 2.89
C ASP A 48 -11.03 -19.31 3.55
N GLU A 49 -11.04 -19.40 4.88
CA GLU A 49 -12.07 -20.12 5.64
C GLU A 49 -13.39 -19.35 5.83
N GLY A 50 -13.42 -18.04 5.54
CA GLY A 50 -14.65 -17.25 5.64
C GLY A 50 -14.48 -15.83 6.19
N ILE A 51 -15.63 -15.15 6.38
CA ILE A 51 -15.72 -13.77 6.88
C ILE A 51 -15.60 -13.76 8.40
N LEU A 52 -14.68 -12.94 8.91
CA LEU A 52 -14.41 -12.76 10.34
C LEU A 52 -15.03 -11.50 10.90
N LEU A 53 -15.14 -10.45 10.08
CA LEU A 53 -15.74 -9.17 10.45
C LEU A 53 -16.46 -8.60 9.24
N LYS A 54 -17.68 -8.09 9.44
CA LYS A 54 -18.41 -7.31 8.44
C LYS A 54 -19.16 -6.18 9.13
N GLU A 55 -18.77 -4.95 8.84
CA GLU A 55 -19.21 -3.76 9.59
C GLU A 55 -19.49 -2.58 8.66
N ARG A 56 -20.46 -1.75 9.04
CA ARG A 56 -20.75 -0.49 8.37
C ARG A 56 -20.07 0.66 9.11
N LEU A 57 -19.23 1.39 8.41
CA LEU A 57 -18.47 2.53 8.91
C LEU A 57 -19.17 3.85 8.57
N GLY A 58 -18.98 4.87 9.40
CA GLY A 58 -19.52 6.22 9.22
C GLY A 58 -20.80 6.51 10.00
N GLU A 59 -21.50 5.47 10.46
CA GLU A 59 -22.68 5.58 11.34
C GLU A 59 -22.26 5.60 12.81
N LEU A 60 -21.59 4.53 13.27
CA LEU A 60 -20.98 4.45 14.60
C LEU A 60 -19.53 4.95 14.54
N VAL A 61 -19.21 5.90 15.39
CA VAL A 61 -17.93 6.61 15.42
C VAL A 61 -17.39 6.60 16.83
N ASP A 62 -16.19 6.06 17.03
CA ASP A 62 -15.50 6.10 18.33
C ASP A 62 -14.76 7.42 18.50
N TYR A 63 -14.14 7.91 17.42
CA TYR A 63 -13.43 9.19 17.42
C TYR A 63 -13.25 9.74 16.00
N THR A 64 -12.82 10.99 15.92
CA THR A 64 -12.47 11.65 14.66
C THR A 64 -11.02 12.09 14.67
N GLU A 65 -10.40 12.13 13.49
CA GLU A 65 -9.09 12.75 13.32
C GLU A 65 -9.03 13.59 12.04
N THR A 66 -8.30 14.71 12.10
CA THR A 66 -8.12 15.61 10.96
C THR A 66 -6.70 15.52 10.46
N ILE A 67 -6.54 15.19 9.18
CA ILE A 67 -5.24 15.05 8.52
C ILE A 67 -5.32 15.78 7.19
N GLU A 68 -4.42 16.74 6.98
CA GLU A 68 -4.35 17.56 5.75
C GLU A 68 -5.71 18.16 5.37
N GLY A 69 -6.44 18.70 6.35
CA GLY A 69 -7.73 19.37 6.14
C GLY A 69 -8.92 18.42 5.94
N ARG A 70 -8.73 17.09 6.01
CA ARG A 70 -9.80 16.09 5.90
C ARG A 70 -10.09 15.46 7.24
N THR A 71 -11.37 15.34 7.59
CA THR A 71 -11.80 14.76 8.87
C THR A 71 -12.34 13.35 8.67
N TRP A 72 -11.73 12.39 9.35
CA TRP A 72 -12.06 10.99 9.28
C TRP A 72 -12.88 10.58 10.49
N LYS A 73 -13.99 9.87 10.26
CA LYS A 73 -14.80 9.24 11.31
C LYS A 73 -14.35 7.80 11.47
N LEU A 74 -13.70 7.48 12.60
CA LEU A 74 -13.02 6.22 12.83
C LEU A 74 -13.68 5.42 13.95
N ARG A 75 -13.59 4.10 13.82
CA ARG A 75 -13.99 3.13 14.82
C ARG A 75 -12.83 2.17 15.07
N ARG A 76 -12.66 1.78 16.32
CA ARG A 76 -11.59 0.90 16.80
C ARG A 76 -12.07 -0.53 16.78
N PHE A 77 -11.20 -1.41 16.31
CA PHE A 77 -11.46 -2.82 16.21
C PHE A 77 -10.31 -3.61 16.82
N SER A 78 -10.63 -4.83 17.22
CA SER A 78 -9.62 -5.80 17.60
C SER A 78 -10.02 -7.19 17.13
N LEU A 79 -9.07 -7.88 16.51
CA LEU A 79 -9.28 -9.19 15.89
C LEU A 79 -8.23 -10.18 16.42
N ALA A 80 -8.66 -11.39 16.74
CA ALA A 80 -7.74 -12.49 17.02
C ALA A 80 -7.14 -13.02 15.72
N VAL A 81 -5.82 -13.21 15.71
CA VAL A 81 -5.08 -13.65 14.53
C VAL A 81 -4.14 -14.80 14.84
N THR A 82 -3.88 -15.62 13.83
CA THR A 82 -2.96 -16.76 13.90
C THR A 82 -1.72 -16.48 13.05
N ALA A 83 -0.55 -16.85 13.58
CA ALA A 83 0.71 -16.76 12.84
C ALA A 83 0.64 -17.53 11.51
N GLY A 84 1.17 -16.93 10.45
CA GLY A 84 1.26 -17.50 9.10
C GLY A 84 -0.03 -17.46 8.28
N LYS A 85 -1.18 -17.13 8.87
CA LYS A 85 -2.46 -17.08 8.15
C LYS A 85 -2.63 -15.75 7.40
N THR A 86 -3.18 -15.79 6.20
CA THR A 86 -3.45 -14.59 5.40
C THR A 86 -4.84 -14.04 5.71
N TYR A 87 -4.90 -12.76 6.10
CA TYR A 87 -6.12 -12.02 6.35
C TYR A 87 -6.30 -10.97 5.28
N SER A 88 -7.46 -10.94 4.65
CA SER A 88 -7.84 -9.91 3.68
C SER A 88 -8.72 -8.87 4.38
N VAL A 89 -8.36 -7.60 4.26
CA VAL A 89 -9.16 -6.46 4.70
C VAL A 89 -9.62 -5.71 3.47
N ARG A 90 -10.93 -5.56 3.32
CA ARG A 90 -11.55 -4.85 2.20
C ARG A 90 -12.47 -3.77 2.73
N LEU A 91 -12.33 -2.56 2.19
CA LEU A 91 -13.28 -1.48 2.42
C LEU A 91 -14.00 -1.15 1.11
N ARG A 92 -15.29 -0.87 1.16
CA ARG A 92 -16.11 -0.56 -0.02
C ARG A 92 -17.03 0.62 0.18
N GLY A 93 -16.97 1.57 -0.74
CA GLY A 93 -17.75 2.81 -0.69
C GLY A 93 -17.10 3.86 0.22
N GLY A 94 -17.58 5.10 0.10
CA GLY A 94 -16.99 6.25 0.79
C GLY A 94 -15.51 6.48 0.44
N PHE A 95 -14.85 7.37 1.15
CA PHE A 95 -13.39 7.54 1.09
C PHE A 95 -12.82 7.00 2.39
N ASN A 96 -11.90 6.02 2.32
CA ASN A 96 -11.64 5.11 3.43
C ASN A 96 -10.33 5.34 4.16
N ARG A 97 -10.30 4.92 5.42
CA ARG A 97 -9.09 4.94 6.23
C ARG A 97 -8.99 3.66 7.03
N PHE A 98 -7.77 3.14 7.14
CA PHE A 98 -7.45 1.95 7.93
C PHE A 98 -6.07 2.16 8.56
N LYS A 99 -5.99 2.07 9.89
CA LYS A 99 -4.76 2.32 10.66
C LYS A 99 -4.47 1.09 11.51
N LEU A 100 -3.38 0.39 11.24
CA LEU A 100 -3.00 -0.77 12.04
C LEU A 100 -2.15 -0.34 13.24
N HIS A 101 -2.55 -0.75 14.45
CA HIS A 101 -1.79 -0.51 15.69
C HIS A 101 -0.96 -1.75 16.05
N SER A 102 -0.21 -2.25 15.08
CA SER A 102 0.55 -3.48 15.23
C SER A 102 1.81 -3.42 14.36
N PRO A 103 2.93 -4.04 14.77
CA PRO A 103 4.12 -4.17 13.92
C PRO A 103 3.91 -5.12 12.72
N LEU A 104 2.68 -5.58 12.49
CA LEU A 104 2.32 -6.43 11.38
C LEU A 104 2.32 -5.66 10.06
N VAL A 105 2.71 -6.38 9.01
CA VAL A 105 2.79 -5.83 7.67
C VAL A 105 1.43 -5.93 7.00
N ALA A 106 0.97 -4.82 6.43
CA ALA A 106 -0.13 -4.79 5.48
C ALA A 106 0.43 -4.67 4.06
N PHE A 107 0.10 -5.64 3.21
CA PHE A 107 0.46 -5.68 1.79
C PHE A 107 -0.77 -5.24 0.98
N ASN A 108 -0.57 -4.47 -0.10
CA ASN A 108 -1.71 -4.12 -0.95
C ASN A 108 -2.01 -5.23 -1.96
N ALA A 109 -3.27 -5.36 -2.38
CA ALA A 109 -3.57 -6.16 -3.55
C ALA A 109 -2.98 -5.53 -4.81
N HIS A 110 -2.23 -6.33 -5.56
CA HIS A 110 -1.78 -5.95 -6.89
C HIS A 110 -2.99 -5.94 -7.84
N ASN A 111 -3.05 -4.98 -8.76
CA ASN A 111 -3.99 -4.93 -9.90
C ASN A 111 -5.48 -4.66 -9.57
N LEU A 112 -5.81 -3.97 -8.47
CA LEU A 112 -7.16 -3.46 -8.20
C LEU A 112 -7.16 -1.93 -8.11
N ASP A 113 -8.27 -1.29 -8.49
CA ASP A 113 -8.50 0.17 -8.40
C ASP A 113 -8.66 0.60 -6.93
N ASP A 114 -7.56 0.54 -6.18
CA ASP A 114 -7.56 0.71 -4.72
C ASP A 114 -7.41 2.19 -4.29
N PHE A 115 -7.06 3.09 -5.21
CA PHE A 115 -6.76 4.50 -4.92
C PHE A 115 -7.45 5.45 -5.91
N ASP A 116 -8.12 6.48 -5.40
CA ASP A 116 -8.72 7.53 -6.21
C ASP A 116 -7.99 8.86 -5.93
N ASN A 117 -7.33 9.38 -6.98
CA ASN A 117 -6.69 10.68 -7.24
C ASN A 117 -5.86 11.45 -6.17
N TYR A 118 -6.06 11.32 -4.85
CA TYR A 118 -5.51 12.32 -3.90
C TYR A 118 -4.17 11.97 -3.20
N ALA A 119 -3.51 10.83 -3.42
CA ALA A 119 -2.15 10.68 -2.87
C ALA A 119 -1.26 9.57 -3.42
N TYR A 120 -1.77 8.67 -4.27
CA TYR A 120 -1.10 7.46 -4.78
C TYR A 120 0.16 7.09 -4.00
N PRO A 121 -0.02 6.37 -2.88
CA PRO A 121 0.99 6.29 -1.83
C PRO A 121 2.30 5.76 -2.39
N ILE A 122 3.39 6.21 -1.78
CA ILE A 122 4.70 5.63 -2.04
C ILE A 122 4.60 4.13 -1.72
N GLN A 123 4.96 3.31 -2.70
CA GLN A 123 5.05 1.87 -2.54
C GLN A 123 6.51 1.45 -2.41
N TYR A 124 6.76 0.41 -1.62
CA TYR A 124 8.09 -0.06 -1.31
C TYR A 124 8.23 -1.51 -1.76
N PHE A 125 9.38 -1.85 -2.34
CA PHE A 125 9.66 -3.20 -2.81
C PHE A 125 11.16 -3.49 -2.73
N TYR A 126 11.50 -4.76 -2.59
CA TYR A 126 12.88 -5.22 -2.58
C TYR A 126 13.41 -5.41 -4.01
N VAL A 127 14.61 -4.89 -4.28
CA VAL A 127 15.36 -5.11 -5.51
C VAL A 127 16.46 -6.15 -5.28
N PRO A 128 16.40 -7.31 -5.95
CA PRO A 128 17.44 -8.34 -5.85
C PRO A 128 18.83 -7.82 -6.23
N ARG A 129 19.88 -8.36 -5.60
CA ARG A 129 21.27 -7.91 -5.86
C ARG A 129 21.67 -8.00 -7.34
N GLY A 130 21.22 -9.03 -8.06
CA GLY A 130 21.50 -9.22 -9.49
C GLY A 130 20.64 -8.40 -10.44
N CYS A 131 19.65 -7.64 -9.95
CA CYS A 131 18.76 -6.86 -10.81
C CYS A 131 19.49 -5.64 -11.38
N THR A 132 19.58 -5.53 -12.71
CA THR A 132 20.23 -4.40 -13.41
C THR A 132 19.24 -3.36 -13.91
N GLN A 133 17.98 -3.74 -14.07
CA GLN A 133 16.92 -2.89 -14.59
C GLN A 133 15.57 -3.26 -13.98
N LEU A 134 14.74 -2.27 -13.64
CA LEU A 134 13.31 -2.44 -13.39
C LEU A 134 12.56 -2.23 -14.69
N VAL A 135 11.56 -3.08 -14.94
CA VAL A 135 10.60 -2.92 -16.02
C VAL A 135 9.22 -2.79 -15.41
N TYR A 136 8.50 -1.74 -15.78
CA TYR A 136 7.12 -1.56 -15.37
C TYR A 136 6.24 -1.20 -16.56
N GLU A 137 4.96 -1.57 -16.43
CA GLU A 137 3.89 -1.11 -17.31
C GLU A 137 3.13 0.00 -16.63
N ASP A 138 2.81 1.03 -17.41
CA ASP A 138 1.99 2.16 -17.01
C ASP A 138 0.93 2.40 -18.09
N LEU A 139 -0.32 2.18 -17.73
CA LEU A 139 -1.45 2.20 -18.67
C LEU A 139 -1.99 3.61 -18.92
N THR A 140 -1.43 4.63 -18.27
CA THR A 140 -1.84 6.02 -18.46
C THR A 140 -1.07 6.69 -19.60
N ASP A 141 -1.66 7.75 -20.16
CA ASP A 141 -0.97 8.54 -21.19
C ASP A 141 0.10 9.41 -20.51
N PRO A 142 1.39 9.23 -20.83
CA PRO A 142 2.48 10.01 -20.22
C PRO A 142 2.37 11.52 -20.47
N LYS A 143 1.53 11.96 -21.44
CA LYS A 143 1.24 13.38 -21.69
C LYS A 143 0.29 13.98 -20.65
N THR A 144 -0.55 13.16 -20.03
CA THR A 144 -1.56 13.61 -19.05
C THR A 144 -1.15 13.27 -17.63
N VAL A 145 -0.42 12.17 -17.43
CA VAL A 145 0.08 11.74 -16.13
C VAL A 145 1.58 11.44 -16.24
N PRO A 146 2.44 12.10 -15.44
CA PRO A 146 3.88 11.83 -15.48
C PRO A 146 4.19 10.36 -15.13
N PRO A 147 5.21 9.75 -15.77
CA PRO A 147 5.61 8.38 -15.46
C PRO A 147 6.01 8.20 -13.99
N GLY A 148 5.84 6.97 -13.49
CA GLY A 148 6.28 6.57 -12.17
C GLY A 148 7.74 6.92 -11.87
N ARG A 149 7.98 7.33 -10.63
CA ARG A 149 9.31 7.69 -10.12
C ARG A 149 9.80 6.69 -9.09
N PHE A 150 11.09 6.36 -9.14
CA PHE A 150 11.77 5.40 -8.29
C PHE A 150 12.90 6.08 -7.52
N PHE A 151 13.11 5.68 -6.26
CA PHE A 151 14.10 6.30 -5.39
C PHE A 151 14.45 5.40 -4.19
N LEU A 152 15.60 5.67 -3.58
CA LEU A 152 15.90 5.15 -2.25
C LEU A 152 15.10 5.95 -1.20
N PRO A 153 14.48 5.29 -0.21
CA PRO A 153 13.84 5.99 0.90
C PRO A 153 14.78 7.00 1.57
N GLY A 154 14.28 8.19 1.89
CA GLY A 154 15.06 9.26 2.53
C GLY A 154 15.98 10.05 1.59
N GLN A 155 16.09 9.69 0.31
CA GLN A 155 16.88 10.44 -0.67
C GLN A 155 16.02 11.42 -1.48
N PRO A 156 16.55 12.61 -1.82
CA PRO A 156 15.82 13.58 -2.64
C PRO A 156 15.78 13.19 -4.12
N GLU A 157 16.73 12.38 -4.57
CA GLU A 157 16.84 11.98 -5.97
C GLU A 157 15.74 11.00 -6.35
N ARG A 158 15.03 11.29 -7.45
CA ARG A 158 13.95 10.46 -8.00
C ARG A 158 14.16 10.27 -9.50
N ILE A 159 14.07 9.03 -9.96
CA ILE A 159 14.33 8.65 -11.36
C ILE A 159 13.03 8.19 -12.00
N ALA A 160 12.66 8.77 -13.13
CA ALA A 160 11.53 8.31 -13.94
C ALA A 160 11.97 7.18 -14.90
N GLY A 161 11.02 6.33 -15.29
CA GLY A 161 11.25 5.35 -16.33
C GLY A 161 11.44 5.96 -17.72
N ILE A 162 12.26 5.30 -18.54
CA ILE A 162 12.49 5.65 -19.94
C ILE A 162 11.73 4.64 -20.81
N PRO A 163 11.02 5.07 -21.87
CA PRO A 163 10.31 4.16 -22.76
C PRO A 163 11.24 3.09 -23.36
N LEU A 164 10.77 1.84 -23.38
CA LEU A 164 11.52 0.70 -23.94
C LEU A 164 11.22 0.43 -25.43
N GLY A 165 10.50 1.32 -26.09
CA GLY A 165 10.02 1.12 -27.47
C GLY A 165 8.84 0.16 -27.59
N ILE A 166 8.31 -0.35 -26.48
CA ILE A 166 7.08 -1.14 -26.40
C ILE A 166 6.01 -0.27 -25.72
N LYS A 167 4.79 -0.27 -26.27
CA LYS A 167 3.67 0.52 -25.74
C LYS A 167 3.52 0.30 -24.23
N ASN A 168 3.42 1.40 -23.48
CA ASN A 168 3.21 1.42 -22.03
C ASN A 168 4.33 0.79 -21.19
N LEU A 169 5.46 0.35 -21.77
CA LEU A 169 6.57 -0.23 -21.03
C LEU A 169 7.74 0.74 -20.89
N TYR A 170 8.24 0.80 -19.66
CA TYR A 170 9.31 1.70 -19.25
C TYR A 170 10.36 0.93 -18.46
N GLY A 171 11.61 1.40 -18.58
CA GLY A 171 12.77 0.86 -17.89
C GLY A 171 13.43 1.85 -16.96
N VAL A 172 13.90 1.38 -15.80
CA VAL A 172 14.72 2.15 -14.86
C VAL A 172 15.99 1.36 -14.57
N ALA A 173 17.15 1.93 -14.91
CA ALA A 173 18.43 1.32 -14.58
C ALA A 173 18.63 1.30 -13.06
N ILE A 174 19.04 0.15 -12.51
CA ILE A 174 19.40 0.02 -11.11
C ILE A 174 20.81 0.61 -10.91
N LYS A 175 20.93 1.56 -9.99
CA LYS A 175 22.21 2.19 -9.65
C LYS A 175 23.04 1.28 -8.73
N PRO A 176 24.38 1.41 -8.73
CA PRO A 176 25.29 0.64 -7.86
C PRO A 176 24.91 0.61 -6.37
N GLY A 177 24.24 1.64 -5.83
CA GLY A 177 23.77 1.68 -4.43
C GLY A 177 22.34 1.16 -4.19
N TRP A 178 21.63 0.73 -5.22
CA TRP A 178 20.23 0.26 -5.15
C TRP A 178 20.12 -1.26 -5.11
N HIS A 179 21.17 -1.97 -5.50
CA HIS A 179 21.20 -3.44 -5.50
C HIS A 179 21.03 -4.00 -4.08
N GLY A 180 20.10 -4.94 -3.92
CA GLY A 180 19.82 -5.56 -2.62
C GLY A 180 19.16 -4.61 -1.62
N GLN A 181 18.59 -3.48 -2.06
CA GLN A 181 17.92 -2.51 -1.21
C GLN A 181 16.41 -2.56 -1.37
N VAL A 182 15.71 -1.96 -0.40
CA VAL A 182 14.29 -1.64 -0.53
C VAL A 182 14.16 -0.27 -1.18
N LEU A 183 13.60 -0.26 -2.39
CA LEU A 183 13.30 0.97 -3.11
C LEU A 183 11.87 1.41 -2.85
N ALA A 184 11.65 2.68 -3.10
CA ALA A 184 10.35 3.32 -3.12
C ALA A 184 9.98 3.70 -4.55
N CYS A 185 8.69 3.60 -4.89
CA CYS A 185 8.13 4.14 -6.11
C CYS A 185 6.86 4.96 -5.86
N SER A 186 6.60 5.94 -6.71
CA SER A 186 5.43 6.82 -6.64
C SER A 186 4.88 7.02 -8.05
N PHE A 187 3.59 6.77 -8.22
CA PHE A 187 2.84 6.90 -9.46
C PHE A 187 1.71 7.91 -9.26
N GLY A 188 1.21 8.51 -10.33
CA GLY A 188 0.06 9.42 -10.29
C GLY A 188 -1.29 8.74 -10.57
N HIS A 189 -1.37 7.41 -10.45
CA HIS A 189 -2.52 6.57 -10.82
C HIS A 189 -2.35 5.14 -10.26
N THR A 190 -3.41 4.33 -10.32
CA THR A 190 -3.39 2.89 -9.95
C THR A 190 -3.01 1.97 -11.10
N SER A 191 -3.14 2.44 -12.33
CA SER A 191 -3.03 1.62 -13.54
C SER A 191 -1.56 1.38 -13.94
N TRP A 192 -0.80 0.69 -13.10
CA TRP A 192 0.59 0.31 -13.35
C TRP A 192 0.96 -1.03 -12.69
N SER A 193 2.03 -1.66 -13.14
CA SER A 193 2.57 -2.88 -12.53
C SER A 193 4.06 -3.08 -12.82
N LEU A 194 4.81 -3.64 -11.87
CA LEU A 194 6.15 -4.17 -12.13
C LEU A 194 6.04 -5.46 -12.95
N LYS A 195 6.89 -5.61 -13.98
CA LYS A 195 6.85 -6.75 -14.91
C LYS A 195 7.96 -7.77 -14.70
N ASN A 196 9.10 -7.33 -14.18
CA ASN A 196 10.28 -8.19 -14.03
C ASN A 196 10.69 -8.41 -12.57
N LEU A 197 9.84 -8.02 -11.62
CA LEU A 197 9.98 -8.34 -10.20
C LEU A 197 8.69 -8.95 -9.68
N ALA A 198 8.80 -10.09 -9.00
CA ALA A 198 7.69 -10.74 -8.31
C ALA A 198 7.52 -10.26 -6.85
N SER A 199 8.25 -9.21 -6.45
CA SER A 199 8.25 -8.73 -5.07
C SER A 199 6.89 -8.11 -4.71
N PRO A 200 6.29 -8.48 -3.55
CA PRO A 200 5.08 -7.81 -3.08
C PRO A 200 5.38 -6.33 -2.81
N LEU A 201 4.43 -5.47 -3.18
CA LEU A 201 4.49 -4.04 -2.89
C LEU A 201 3.98 -3.79 -1.47
N SER A 202 4.76 -3.05 -0.70
CA SER A 202 4.38 -2.59 0.64
C SER A 202 4.00 -1.11 0.60
N LEU A 203 3.05 -0.71 1.43
CA LEU A 203 2.75 0.71 1.66
C LEU A 203 3.66 1.35 2.73
N GLN A 204 4.67 0.60 3.17
CA GLN A 204 5.54 0.96 4.29
C GLN A 204 7.00 0.58 3.96
N ALA A 205 7.93 1.43 4.38
CA ALA A 205 9.37 1.16 4.24
C ALA A 205 9.81 0.01 5.14
N PHE A 206 10.30 -1.08 4.58
CA PHE A 206 10.81 -2.22 5.36
C PHE A 206 12.31 -2.39 5.16
N SER A 207 12.95 -3.12 6.09
CA SER A 207 14.27 -3.70 5.85
C SER A 207 14.13 -5.17 5.42
N TYR A 208 14.92 -5.54 4.43
CA TYR A 208 15.04 -6.90 3.94
C TYR A 208 16.52 -7.24 3.78
N THR A 209 16.89 -8.43 4.22
CA THR A 209 18.21 -9.01 4.02
C THR A 209 17.97 -10.31 3.29
N GLU A 210 18.53 -10.42 2.10
CA GLU A 210 18.58 -11.65 1.30
C GLU A 210 19.44 -12.71 1.98
#